data_AF-A0A2S9FZF1-F1
#
_entry.id   AF-A0A2S9FZF1-F1
#
_cell.length_a   1.000
_cell.length_b   1.000
_cell.length_c   1.000
_cell.angle_alpha   90.00
_cell.angle_beta   90.00
_cell.angle_gamma   90.00
#
_symmetry.space_group_name_H-M   'P 1'
#
loop_
_entity.id
_entity.type
_entity.pdbx_description
1 polymer ?
#
loop_
_entity_poly.entity_id
_entity_poly.type
_entity_poly.pdbx_seq_one_letter_code
_entity_poly.pdbx_strand_id
1 'polypeptide(L)'
;SAVLRHLRGAGPCTARQLREALPELTGTYDPAPGKAYGGEGHPAPRVLTVLSARGEIVRGPNDGGWTTSRPRWAAAGQWLPPADP
;
A
#
# COMPACT_ATOMS: atom_id res chain seq x y z
N SER A 1 10.01 5.58 5.29
CA SER A 1 8.66 6.12 5.54
C SER A 1 8.01 5.39 6.72
N ALA A 2 6.92 5.92 7.31
CA ALA A 2 6.15 5.23 8.35
C ALA A 2 5.58 3.90 7.83
N VAL A 3 5.09 3.90 6.58
CA VAL A 3 4.65 2.69 5.86
C VAL A 3 5.74 1.63 5.79
N LEU A 4 6.95 1.97 5.33
CA LEU A 4 8.03 1.00 5.20
C LEU A 4 8.45 0.41 6.55
N ARG A 5 8.49 1.24 7.62
CA ARG A 5 8.77 0.74 8.98
C ARG A 5 7.68 -0.23 9.45
N HIS A 6 6.41 0.12 9.23
CA HIS A 6 5.28 -0.73 9.61
C HIS A 6 5.33 -2.08 8.88
N LEU A 7 5.50 -2.06 7.55
CA LEU A 7 5.58 -3.28 6.74
C LEU A 7 6.77 -4.16 7.15
N ARG A 8 7.90 -3.57 7.53
CA ARG A 8 9.07 -4.33 8.01
C ARG A 8 8.84 -5.03 9.34
N GLY A 9 8.00 -4.46 10.21
CA GLY A 9 7.70 -5.01 11.53
C GLY A 9 6.48 -5.94 11.55
N ALA A 10 5.41 -5.61 10.81
CA ALA A 10 4.13 -6.32 10.82
C ALA A 10 3.96 -7.30 9.65
N GLY A 11 4.83 -7.25 8.64
CA GLY A 11 4.71 -8.04 7.42
C GLY A 11 3.69 -7.47 6.43
N PRO A 12 3.23 -8.27 5.44
CA PRO A 12 2.33 -7.79 4.40
C PRO A 12 0.96 -7.34 4.92
N CYS A 13 0.55 -6.11 4.56
CA CYS A 13 -0.72 -5.50 5.00
C CYS A 13 -1.55 -4.96 3.83
N THR A 14 -2.87 -4.96 3.97
CA THR A 14 -3.76 -4.28 3.02
C THR A 14 -3.64 -2.76 3.14
N ALA A 15 -4.03 -2.03 2.09
CA ALA A 15 -4.08 -0.56 2.14
C ALA A 15 -5.04 -0.04 3.22
N ARG A 16 -6.07 -0.81 3.59
CA ARG A 16 -6.99 -0.46 4.69
C ARG A 16 -6.28 -0.57 6.04
N GLN A 17 -5.65 -1.71 6.33
CA GLN A 17 -4.92 -1.93 7.58
C GLN A 17 -3.83 -0.88 7.78
N LEU A 18 -3.13 -0.49 6.72
CA LEU A 18 -2.14 0.59 6.79
C LEU A 18 -2.77 1.94 7.19
N ARG A 19 -3.97 2.28 6.69
CA ARG A 19 -4.67 3.50 7.10
C ARG A 19 -5.14 3.45 8.54
N GLU A 20 -5.62 2.30 8.99
CA GLU A 20 -6.05 2.10 10.39
C GLU A 20 -4.87 2.17 11.36
N ALA A 21 -3.69 1.71 10.94
CA ALA A 21 -2.50 1.66 11.80
C ALA A 21 -1.64 2.93 11.78
N LEU A 22 -1.74 3.77 10.74
CA LEU A 22 -0.83 4.90 10.51
C LEU A 22 -1.58 6.24 10.43
N PRO A 23 -1.45 7.10 11.46
CA PRO A 23 -2.03 8.45 11.43
C PRO A 23 -1.61 9.26 10.19
N GLU A 24 -0.39 9.07 9.68
CA GLU A 24 0.14 9.77 8.51
C GLU A 24 -0.58 9.42 7.19
N LEU A 25 -1.41 8.37 7.18
CA LEU A 25 -2.24 7.99 6.04
C LEU A 25 -3.72 8.38 6.20
N THR A 26 -4.05 9.06 7.30
CA THR A 26 -5.41 9.53 7.58
C THR A 26 -5.74 10.78 6.76
N GLY A 27 -7.03 11.00 6.54
CA GLY A 27 -7.55 12.16 5.81
C GLY A 27 -8.01 11.82 4.39
N THR A 28 -8.45 12.87 3.70
CA THR A 28 -8.90 12.83 2.31
C THR A 28 -8.37 14.04 1.56
N TYR A 29 -8.29 13.92 0.25
CA TYR A 29 -7.85 14.99 -0.65
C TYR A 29 -8.44 14.76 -2.04
N ASP A 30 -8.91 15.83 -2.66
CA ASP A 30 -9.27 15.86 -4.09
C ASP A 30 -8.06 16.17 -4.98
N PRO A 31 -7.58 15.20 -5.80
CA PRO A 31 -6.51 15.42 -6.76
C PRO A 31 -6.80 16.35 -7.92
N ALA A 32 -8.07 16.52 -8.24
CA ALA A 32 -8.50 17.21 -9.44
C ALA A 32 -9.77 18.01 -9.16
N PRO A 33 -9.71 19.04 -8.30
CA PRO A 33 -10.86 19.87 -7.96
C PRO A 33 -11.59 20.38 -9.21
N GLY A 34 -12.90 20.15 -9.25
CA GLY A 34 -13.77 20.59 -10.35
C GLY A 34 -13.65 19.77 -11.64
N LYS A 35 -12.88 18.67 -11.67
CA LYS A 35 -12.86 17.73 -12.79
C LYS A 35 -13.86 16.60 -12.56
N ALA A 36 -14.44 16.06 -13.64
CA ALA A 36 -15.37 14.92 -13.57
C ALA A 36 -14.72 13.64 -12.98
N TYR A 37 -13.40 13.54 -13.02
CA TYR A 37 -12.62 12.46 -12.41
C TYR A 37 -11.99 12.84 -11.06
N GLY A 38 -12.30 14.05 -10.55
CA GLY A 38 -11.93 14.48 -9.20
C GLY A 38 -12.82 13.86 -8.14
N GLY A 39 -12.60 14.28 -6.90
CA GLY A 39 -13.37 13.85 -5.72
C GLY A 39 -12.48 13.47 -4.54
N GLU A 40 -13.04 13.60 -3.34
CA GLU A 40 -12.37 13.27 -2.10
C GLU A 40 -12.00 11.78 -2.04
N GLY A 41 -10.71 11.52 -1.85
CA GLY A 41 -10.19 10.16 -1.69
C GLY A 41 -9.07 10.08 -0.67
N HIS A 42 -8.85 8.89 -0.12
CA HIS A 42 -7.74 8.68 0.81
C HIS A 42 -6.39 8.92 0.12
N PRO A 43 -5.39 9.48 0.82
CA PRO A 43 -4.05 9.67 0.28
C PRO A 43 -3.28 8.35 0.12
N ALA A 44 -3.62 7.33 0.91
CA ALA A 44 -2.87 6.07 0.99
C ALA A 44 -2.57 5.40 -0.37
N PRO A 45 -3.53 5.22 -1.31
CA PRO A 45 -3.23 4.63 -2.61
C PRO A 45 -2.11 5.36 -3.37
N ARG A 46 -2.03 6.69 -3.31
CA ARG A 46 -0.95 7.45 -3.95
C ARG A 46 0.39 7.26 -3.26
N VAL A 47 0.39 7.30 -1.92
CA VAL A 47 1.60 7.04 -1.14
C VAL A 47 2.17 5.67 -1.48
N LEU A 48 1.33 4.63 -1.55
CA LEU A 48 1.75 3.28 -1.90
C LEU A 48 2.27 3.19 -3.33
N THR A 49 1.65 3.87 -4.29
CA THR A 49 2.16 3.97 -5.66
C THR A 49 3.55 4.60 -5.71
N VAL A 50 3.79 5.71 -5.00
CA VAL A 50 5.10 6.38 -4.98
C VAL A 50 6.17 5.50 -4.33
N LEU A 51 5.87 4.88 -3.19
CA LEU A 51 6.80 3.96 -2.52
C LEU A 51 7.11 2.73 -3.39
N SER A 52 6.12 2.24 -4.15
CA SER A 52 6.31 1.14 -5.09
C SER A 52 7.15 1.53 -6.29
N ALA A 53 6.91 2.72 -6.86
CA ALA A 53 7.73 3.27 -7.93
C ALA A 53 9.20 3.49 -7.51
N ARG A 54 9.44 3.74 -6.21
CA ARG A 54 10.79 3.81 -5.62
C ARG A 54 11.42 2.45 -5.32
N GLY A 55 10.70 1.36 -5.53
CA GLY A 55 11.17 0.01 -5.21
C GLY A 55 11.24 -0.29 -3.71
N GLU A 56 10.61 0.53 -2.85
CA GLU A 56 10.63 0.32 -1.39
C GLU A 56 9.62 -0.75 -0.95
N ILE A 57 8.50 -0.86 -1.68
CA ILE A 57 7.42 -1.81 -1.41
C ILE A 57 6.92 -2.44 -2.71
N VAL A 58 6.30 -3.60 -2.60
CA VAL A 58 5.71 -4.34 -3.73
C VAL A 58 4.29 -4.79 -3.39
N ARG A 59 3.51 -5.10 -4.43
CA ARG A 59 2.28 -5.89 -4.26
C ARG A 59 2.71 -7.35 -4.02
N GLY A 60 2.51 -7.83 -2.80
CA GLY A 60 2.82 -9.19 -2.37
C GLY A 60 1.61 -10.11 -2.49
N PRO A 61 1.37 -11.02 -1.52
CA PRO A 61 0.23 -11.93 -1.51
C PRO A 61 -1.10 -11.21 -1.74
N ASN A 62 -2.01 -11.86 -2.46
CA ASN A 62 -3.31 -11.30 -2.82
C ASN A 62 -4.40 -12.01 -2.00
N ASP A 63 -5.25 -11.25 -1.31
CA ASP A 63 -6.37 -11.80 -0.54
C ASP A 63 -7.53 -12.27 -1.45
N GLY A 64 -7.42 -12.06 -2.76
CA GLY A 64 -8.36 -12.55 -3.77
C GLY A 64 -7.74 -13.61 -4.67
N GLY A 65 -8.60 -14.33 -5.41
CA GLY A 65 -8.15 -15.18 -6.51
C GLY A 65 -7.51 -14.37 -7.65
N TRP A 66 -6.97 -15.06 -8.66
CA TRP A 66 -6.17 -14.45 -9.72
C TRP A 66 -6.89 -13.33 -10.51
N THR A 67 -8.22 -13.34 -10.58
CA THR A 67 -9.04 -12.30 -11.23
C THR A 67 -9.35 -11.10 -10.33
N THR A 68 -9.05 -11.20 -9.03
CA THR A 68 -9.44 -10.20 -8.02
C THR A 68 -8.22 -9.47 -7.51
N SER A 69 -8.16 -8.16 -7.71
CA SER A 69 -7.06 -7.32 -7.23
C SER A 69 -7.30 -6.86 -5.78
N ARG A 70 -6.91 -7.71 -4.81
CA ARG A 70 -6.86 -7.38 -3.37
C ARG A 70 -5.45 -7.59 -2.80
N PRO A 71 -4.42 -6.92 -3.37
CA PRO A 71 -3.05 -7.13 -2.96
C PRO A 71 -2.83 -6.65 -1.52
N ARG A 72 -2.01 -7.40 -0.80
CA ARG A 72 -1.28 -6.89 0.35
C ARG A 72 0.01 -6.24 -0.13
N TRP A 73 0.42 -5.18 0.54
CA TRP A 73 1.68 -4.50 0.30
C TRP A 73 2.74 -5.08 1.23
N ALA A 74 3.93 -5.35 0.69
CA ALA A 74 5.06 -5.89 1.44
C ALA A 74 6.28 -5.01 1.25
N ALA A 75 7.18 -4.97 2.24
CA ALA A 75 8.50 -4.37 2.04
C ALA A 75 9.26 -5.16 0.98
N ALA A 76 9.90 -4.47 0.03
CA ALA A 76 10.53 -5.12 -1.13
C ALA A 76 11.64 -6.13 -0.76
N GLY A 77 12.26 -6.00 0.41
CA GLY A 77 13.27 -6.96 0.90
C GLY A 77 12.71 -8.19 1.63
N GLN A 78 11.40 -8.28 1.84
CA GLN A 78 10.76 -9.33 2.66
C GLN A 78 9.53 -9.96 1.97
N TRP A 79 9.31 -9.64 0.69
CA TRP A 79 8.12 -10.10 -0.03
C TRP A 79 8.23 -11.54 -0.50
N LEU A 80 9.45 -12.04 -0.73
CA LEU A 80 9.70 -13.43 -1.04
C LEU A 80 10.00 -14.18 0.26
N PRO A 81 9.51 -15.43 0.39
CA PRO A 81 10.03 -16.33 1.41
C PRO A 81 11.53 -16.57 1.19
N PRO A 82 12.27 -17.00 2.22
CA PRO A 82 13.60 -17.54 2.03
C PRO A 82 13.58 -18.63 0.95
N ALA A 83 14.63 -18.71 0.14
CA ALA A 83 14.78 -19.85 -0.75
C ALA A 83 14.86 -21.13 0.07
N ASP A 84 14.18 -22.17 -0.39
CA ASP A 84 14.43 -23.52 0.13
C ASP A 84 15.90 -23.89 -0.17
N PRO A 85 16.59 -24.55 0.78
CA PRO A 85 18.00 -24.92 0.64
C PRO A 85 18.28 -25.89 -0.51
#